data_AF-A0A662EJH3-F1
#
_entry.id   AF-A0A662EJH3-F1
#
_cell.length_a   1.000
_cell.length_b   1.000
_cell.length_c   1.000
_cell.angle_alpha   90.00
_cell.angle_beta   90.00
_cell.angle_gamma   90.00
#
_symmetry.space_group_name_H-M   'P 1'
#
loop_
_entity.id
_entity.type
_entity.pdbx_description
1 polymer ?
#
loop_
_entity_poly.entity_id
_entity_poly.type
_entity_poly.pdbx_seq_one_letter_code
_entity_poly.pdbx_strand_id
1 'polypeptide(L)'
;MNGYEGDKHDAEEVREILDVVSDRIPALLKGLRDVLYSKEAAENMANAVATFYKKLVEAGIPKEDARDMARGYMINLRDVLGSKGIGNIELDKREED
;
A
#
# COMPACT_ATOMS: atom_id res chain seq x y z
N MET A 1 22.81 -39.66 24.91
CA MET A 1 23.10 -38.70 23.82
C MET A 1 21.94 -38.74 22.86
N ASN A 2 21.43 -37.56 22.44
CA ASN A 2 20.57 -37.26 21.26
C ASN A 2 19.48 -36.19 21.48
N GLY A 3 19.72 -35.19 22.34
CA GLY A 3 18.90 -33.95 22.34
C GLY A 3 19.34 -32.90 21.31
N TYR A 4 20.59 -32.97 20.83
CA TYR A 4 21.19 -31.95 19.94
C TYR A 4 20.91 -32.15 18.45
N GLU A 5 20.42 -33.31 18.03
CA GLU A 5 20.07 -33.60 16.63
C GLU A 5 18.65 -33.14 16.28
N GLY A 6 17.69 -33.28 17.21
CA GLY A 6 16.32 -32.80 17.02
C GLY A 6 16.24 -31.27 16.91
N ASP A 7 16.90 -30.54 17.81
CA ASP A 7 16.93 -29.07 17.81
C ASP A 7 17.52 -28.46 16.52
N LYS A 8 18.48 -29.16 15.90
CA LYS A 8 19.09 -28.69 14.64
C LYS A 8 18.16 -28.88 13.45
N HIS A 9 17.46 -30.01 13.40
CA HIS A 9 16.50 -30.30 12.35
C HIS A 9 15.31 -29.33 12.39
N ASP A 10 14.78 -29.04 13.59
CA ASP A 10 13.68 -28.10 13.76
C ASP A 10 14.07 -26.66 13.36
N ALA A 11 15.30 -26.25 13.66
CA ALA A 11 15.82 -24.95 13.24
C ALA A 11 16.02 -24.83 11.72
N GLU A 12 16.40 -25.92 11.05
CA GLU A 12 16.54 -25.97 9.59
C GLU A 12 15.17 -25.88 8.90
N GLU A 13 14.15 -26.57 9.41
CA GLU A 13 12.79 -26.50 8.87
C GLU A 13 12.17 -25.11 9.02
N VAL A 14 12.33 -24.47 10.19
CA VAL A 14 11.88 -23.09 10.41
C VAL A 14 12.60 -22.12 9.47
N ARG A 15 13.90 -22.32 9.23
CA ARG A 15 14.67 -21.51 8.29
C ARG A 15 14.15 -21.66 6.87
N GLU A 16 13.85 -22.86 6.40
CA GLU A 16 13.27 -23.07 5.06
C GLU A 16 11.92 -22.36 4.91
N ILE A 17 11.06 -22.43 5.92
CA ILE A 17 9.77 -21.71 5.92
C ILE A 17 10.01 -20.20 5.86
N LEU A 18 10.92 -19.67 6.67
CA LEU A 18 11.23 -18.24 6.69
C LEU A 18 11.87 -17.78 5.38
N ASP A 19 12.72 -18.59 4.75
CA ASP A 19 13.31 -18.30 3.45
C ASP A 19 12.20 -18.17 2.39
N VAL A 20 11.26 -19.14 2.33
CA VAL A 20 10.09 -19.06 1.43
C VAL A 20 9.22 -17.84 1.70
N VAL A 21 8.94 -17.53 2.97
CA VAL A 21 8.14 -16.36 3.34
C VAL A 21 8.85 -15.06 2.94
N SER A 22 10.16 -14.99 3.19
CA SER A 22 11.01 -13.84 2.86
C SER A 22 11.11 -13.59 1.35
N ASP A 23 10.95 -14.63 0.53
CA ASP A 23 10.89 -14.49 -0.94
C ASP A 23 9.51 -14.08 -1.43
N ARG A 24 8.45 -14.67 -0.87
CA ARG A 24 7.08 -14.49 -1.36
C ARG A 24 6.49 -13.14 -0.95
N ILE A 25 6.73 -12.67 0.27
CA ILE A 25 6.16 -11.41 0.75
C ILE A 25 6.63 -10.21 -0.10
N PRO A 26 7.95 -9.99 -0.33
CA PRO A 26 8.42 -8.89 -1.17
C PRO A 26 7.94 -8.98 -2.61
N ALA A 27 7.84 -10.19 -3.17
CA ALA A 27 7.32 -10.41 -4.52
C ALA A 27 5.84 -10.00 -4.62
N LEU A 28 5.02 -10.33 -3.62
CA LEU A 28 3.62 -9.91 -3.54
C LEU A 28 3.48 -8.40 -3.41
N LEU A 29 4.28 -7.77 -2.53
CA LEU A 29 4.28 -6.32 -2.36
C LEU A 29 4.69 -5.59 -3.65
N LYS A 30 5.69 -6.12 -4.36
CA LYS A 30 6.12 -5.60 -5.66
C LYS A 30 5.01 -5.73 -6.71
N GLY A 31 4.36 -6.90 -6.80
CA GLY A 31 3.23 -7.10 -7.72
C GLY A 31 2.06 -6.15 -7.45
N LEU A 32 1.70 -5.95 -6.17
CA LEU A 32 0.68 -4.99 -5.77
C LEU A 32 1.09 -3.55 -6.14
N ARG A 33 2.34 -3.16 -5.89
CA ARG A 33 2.88 -1.86 -6.32
C ARG A 33 2.77 -1.68 -7.83
N ASP A 34 3.16 -2.68 -8.62
CA ASP A 34 3.14 -2.58 -10.08
C ASP A 34 1.71 -2.43 -10.63
N VAL A 35 0.72 -3.07 -10.00
CA VAL A 35 -0.70 -2.85 -10.31
C VAL A 35 -1.13 -1.42 -9.98
N LEU A 36 -0.78 -0.91 -8.79
CA LEU A 36 -1.15 0.42 -8.32
C LEU A 36 -0.47 1.56 -9.08
N TYR A 37 0.75 1.35 -9.57
CA TYR A 37 1.52 2.30 -10.37
C TYR A 37 1.55 1.93 -11.86
N SER A 38 0.66 1.05 -12.31
CA SER A 38 0.51 0.72 -13.72
C SER A 38 0.07 1.95 -14.53
N LYS A 39 0.37 1.93 -15.84
CA LYS A 39 -0.12 2.96 -16.77
C LYS A 39 -1.65 3.10 -16.71
N GLU A 40 -2.35 1.98 -16.64
CA GLU A 40 -3.82 1.94 -16.54
C GLU A 40 -4.32 2.56 -15.22
N ALA A 41 -3.69 2.26 -14.09
CA ALA A 41 -4.03 2.88 -12.81
C ALA A 41 -3.81 4.40 -12.83
N ALA A 42 -2.70 4.85 -13.44
CA ALA A 42 -2.41 6.27 -13.62
C ALA A 42 -3.46 6.97 -14.50
N GLU A 43 -3.86 6.36 -15.61
CA GLU A 43 -4.91 6.89 -16.50
C GLU A 43 -6.27 6.98 -15.79
N ASN A 44 -6.65 5.94 -15.04
CA ASN A 44 -7.88 5.93 -14.25
C ASN A 44 -7.88 7.02 -13.17
N MET A 45 -6.76 7.20 -12.47
CA MET A 45 -6.59 8.27 -11.48
C MET A 45 -6.71 9.66 -12.12
N ALA A 46 -6.05 9.88 -13.25
CA ALA A 46 -6.14 11.15 -13.98
C ALA A 46 -7.58 11.47 -14.41
N ASN A 47 -8.30 10.46 -14.93
CA ASN A 47 -9.70 10.61 -15.33
C ASN A 47 -10.62 10.94 -14.14
N ALA A 48 -10.40 10.32 -12.98
CA ALA A 48 -11.17 10.58 -11.77
C ALA A 48 -10.95 12.03 -11.28
N VAL A 49 -9.68 12.46 -11.17
CA VAL A 49 -9.33 13.83 -10.74
C VAL A 49 -9.87 14.88 -11.71
N ALA A 50 -9.76 14.64 -13.02
CA ALA A 50 -10.27 15.55 -14.05
C ALA A 50 -11.80 15.65 -14.02
N THR A 51 -12.49 14.52 -13.86
CA THR A 51 -13.96 14.48 -13.74
C THR A 51 -14.41 15.22 -12.50
N PHE A 52 -13.74 15.00 -11.36
CA PHE A 52 -14.05 15.69 -10.11
C PHE A 52 -13.89 17.22 -10.25
N TYR A 53 -12.76 17.69 -10.78
CA TYR A 53 -12.54 19.12 -11.05
C TYR A 53 -13.62 19.72 -11.96
N LYS A 54 -13.95 19.05 -13.07
CA LYS A 54 -15.00 19.52 -13.99
C LYS A 54 -16.34 19.67 -13.29
N LYS A 55 -16.72 18.70 -12.44
CA LYS A 55 -17.97 18.73 -11.69
C LYS A 55 -18.02 19.86 -10.67
N LEU A 56 -16.91 20.17 -10.00
CA LEU A 56 -16.83 21.32 -9.09
C LEU A 56 -17.05 22.64 -9.83
N VAL A 57 -16.38 22.82 -10.99
CA VAL A 57 -16.55 24.02 -11.82
C VAL A 57 -17.97 24.13 -12.38
N GLU A 58 -18.55 23.03 -12.85
CA GLU A 58 -19.96 22.98 -13.30
C GLU A 58 -20.95 23.35 -12.18
N ALA A 59 -20.63 23.01 -10.93
CA ALA A 59 -21.41 23.37 -9.76
C ALA A 59 -21.24 24.83 -9.31
N GLY A 60 -20.42 25.63 -10.03
CA GLY A 60 -20.21 27.04 -9.75
C GLY A 60 -19.08 27.33 -8.74
N ILE A 61 -18.26 26.33 -8.38
CA ILE A 61 -17.10 26.54 -7.52
C ILE A 61 -16.02 27.31 -8.32
N PRO A 62 -15.40 28.36 -7.73
CA PRO A 62 -14.30 29.08 -8.36
C PRO A 62 -13.19 28.14 -8.83
N LYS A 63 -12.56 28.46 -9.97
CA LYS A 63 -11.57 27.56 -10.59
C LYS A 63 -10.36 27.31 -9.69
N GLU A 64 -9.91 28.32 -8.95
CA GLU A 64 -8.84 28.17 -7.96
C GLU A 64 -9.21 27.16 -6.88
N ASP A 65 -10.38 27.31 -6.25
CA ASP A 65 -10.86 26.43 -5.18
C ASP A 65 -11.07 25.01 -5.69
N ALA A 66 -11.70 24.87 -6.87
CA ALA A 66 -11.92 23.57 -7.51
C ALA A 66 -10.60 22.84 -7.80
N ARG A 67 -9.57 23.57 -8.25
CA ARG A 67 -8.24 23.01 -8.49
C ARG A 67 -7.60 22.53 -7.19
N ASP A 68 -7.72 23.31 -6.13
CA ASP A 68 -7.11 22.98 -4.84
C ASP A 68 -7.83 21.79 -4.18
N MET A 69 -9.16 21.69 -4.30
CA MET A 69 -9.94 20.50 -3.92
C MET A 69 -9.55 19.26 -4.72
N ALA A 70 -9.41 19.38 -6.04
CA ALA A 70 -9.00 18.26 -6.89
C ALA A 70 -7.56 17.79 -6.59
N ARG A 71 -6.65 18.72 -6.26
CA ARG A 71 -5.31 18.39 -5.75
C ARG A 71 -5.39 17.61 -4.44
N GLY A 72 -6.23 18.06 -3.50
CA GLY A 72 -6.45 17.36 -2.24
C GLY A 72 -6.98 15.94 -2.43
N TYR A 73 -7.97 15.77 -3.33
CA TYR A 73 -8.50 14.46 -3.68
C TYR A 73 -7.42 13.51 -4.24
N MET A 74 -6.56 14.00 -5.14
CA MET A 74 -5.44 13.23 -5.67
C MET A 74 -4.44 12.79 -4.58
N ILE A 75 -4.12 13.69 -3.64
CA ILE A 75 -3.22 13.39 -2.51
C ILE A 75 -3.82 12.28 -1.64
N ASN A 76 -5.10 12.40 -1.28
CA ASN A 76 -5.79 11.39 -0.48
C ASN A 76 -5.82 10.03 -1.18
N LEU A 77 -6.08 10.01 -2.48
CA LEU A 77 -6.08 8.77 -3.25
C LEU A 77 -4.67 8.13 -3.26
N ARG A 78 -3.62 8.93 -3.44
CA ARG A 78 -2.24 8.45 -3.36
C ARG A 78 -1.87 7.94 -1.97
N ASP A 79 -2.35 8.57 -0.91
CA ASP A 79 -2.06 8.16 0.46
C ASP A 79 -2.75 6.82 0.80
N VAL A 80 -3.97 6.59 0.31
CA VAL A 80 -4.69 5.31 0.44
C VAL A 80 -4.03 4.20 -0.38
N LEU A 81 -3.65 4.48 -1.63
CA LEU A 81 -3.01 3.50 -2.52
C LEU A 81 -1.52 3.28 -2.19
N GLY A 82 -0.88 4.21 -1.47
CA GLY A 82 0.53 4.15 -1.11
C GLY A 82 0.81 3.50 0.24
N SER A 83 2.04 3.71 0.74
CA SER A 83 2.55 3.11 1.98
C SER A 83 1.76 3.45 3.26
N LYS A 84 0.97 4.53 3.31
CA LYS A 84 0.15 4.83 4.50
C LYS A 84 -1.08 3.91 4.64
N GLY A 85 -1.59 3.35 3.55
CA GLY A 85 -2.70 2.39 3.59
C GLY A 85 -2.27 0.96 3.93
N ILE A 86 -1.03 0.58 3.59
CA ILE A 86 -0.53 -0.81 3.72
C ILE A 86 0.50 -0.94 4.86
N GLY A 87 1.25 0.12 5.18
CA GLY A 87 2.28 0.14 6.23
C GLY A 87 1.79 0.49 7.64
N ASN A 88 0.53 0.92 7.80
CA ASN A 88 -0.06 1.14 9.14
C ASN A 88 -0.62 -0.15 9.77
N ILE A 89 -0.41 -1.31 9.14
CA ILE A 89 -0.55 -2.62 9.80
C ILE A 89 0.80 -2.97 10.47
N GLU A 90 1.37 -2.02 11.21
CA GLU A 90 2.50 -2.27 12.11
C GLU A 90 2.17 -1.57 13.44
N LEU A 91 1.83 -2.42 14.42
CA LEU A 91 2.09 -2.22 15.84
C LEU A 91 1.35 -1.04 16.52
N ASP A 92 0.03 -1.12 16.61
CA ASP A 92 -0.65 -0.72 17.86
C ASP A 92 -0.49 -1.85 18.88
N LYS A 93 0.76 -2.09 19.30
CA LYS A 93 0.98 -2.76 20.58
C LYS A 93 0.64 -1.72 21.63
N ARG A 94 -0.55 -1.89 22.22
CA ARG A 94 -0.91 -1.30 23.51
C ARG A 94 0.23 -1.52 24.48
N GLU A 95 1.07 -0.50 24.64
CA GLU A 95 1.65 -0.19 25.94
C GLU A 95 0.48 0.32 26.78
N GLU A 96 -0.06 -0.55 27.62
CA GLU A 96 -0.82 -0.13 28.79
C GLU A 96 -0.07 -0.69 30.00
N ASP A 97 0.33 0.24 30.86
CA ASP A 97 1.09 0.10 32.10
C ASP A 97 0.48 -0.88 33.12
#